data_AF-A0A7V2HIM5-F1
#
_entry.id   AF-A0A7V2HIM5-F1
#
_cell.length_a   1.000
_cell.length_b   1.000
_cell.length_c   1.000
_cell.angle_alpha   90.00
_cell.angle_beta   90.00
_cell.angle_gamma   90.00
#
_symmetry.space_group_name_H-M   'P 1'
#
loop_
_entity.id
_entity.type
_entity.pdbx_description
1 polymer ?
#
loop_
_entity_poly.entity_id
_entity_poly.type
_entity_poly.pdbx_seq_one_letter_code
_entity_poly.pdbx_strand_id
1 'polypeptide(L)'
;MATNAVRLSRTTLWIINTTFALALVFVFMLMVMTAIAQQEVISRLKADQVDLGYGAALSVRDKANERQLKLDALAEAERERLTQYRDAQTRWKETGRIFDDAWESLLPYLQRIARSKICEITLPADNSISARVTALNEYRECLDNAGSSRSVTSAKQAAEEFERALNGHRVTNRAFLTSEDRLKETRVDIESGALTPVQEKVRNSFEDMKVLLSGWLLLGGGLVAMPPALLQILLTFFSGLFGAVLITFILLVYPNVINVTNTKETYSRIFLGGMIALCVYIVLLFASTVLGTNTGIIAAGTNYMAFCGIGILAGMFSDRAAGWLSDRANSFFKRGQAGQASNPALPPQAPAPPPPPPPPPPQDSASEKPPLKGPEGGSGDA
;
A
#
# COMPACT_ATOMS: atom_id res chain seq x y z
N MET A 1 17.62 48.99 -1.43
CA MET A 1 16.61 48.04 -0.89
C MET A 1 17.19 47.40 0.36
N ALA A 2 16.81 47.88 1.54
CA ALA A 2 17.23 47.28 2.80
C ALA A 2 16.38 46.02 3.04
N THR A 3 16.99 44.85 2.94
CA THR A 3 16.34 43.59 3.33
C THR A 3 16.17 43.60 4.84
N ASN A 4 14.93 43.74 5.32
CA ASN A 4 14.56 43.54 6.72
C ASN A 4 14.88 42.10 7.12
N ALA A 5 16.07 41.89 7.68
CA ALA A 5 16.46 40.60 8.24
C ALA A 5 15.62 40.37 9.51
N VAL A 6 14.58 39.54 9.39
CA VAL A 6 13.78 39.08 10.52
C VAL A 6 14.72 38.36 11.49
N ARG A 7 14.98 38.96 12.65
CA ARG A 7 15.72 38.29 13.74
C ARG A 7 14.83 37.19 14.30
N LEU A 8 15.00 35.96 13.82
CA LEU A 8 14.43 34.80 14.50
C LEU A 8 15.00 34.73 15.92
N SER A 9 14.13 34.49 16.90
CA SER A 9 14.56 34.27 18.28
C SER A 9 15.38 32.97 18.38
N ARG A 10 16.30 32.92 19.37
CA ARG A 10 17.10 31.70 19.64
C ARG A 10 16.23 30.47 19.90
N THR A 11 15.06 30.68 20.52
CA THR A 11 14.09 29.62 20.80
C THR A 11 13.49 29.05 19.52
N THR A 12 13.10 29.90 18.57
CA THR A 12 12.59 29.44 17.28
C THR A 12 13.65 28.65 16.50
N LEU A 13 14.92 29.08 16.51
CA LEU A 13 16.00 28.34 15.87
C LEU A 13 16.21 26.94 16.50
N TRP A 14 16.13 26.85 17.83
CA TRP A 14 16.25 25.57 18.53
C TRP A 14 15.09 24.64 18.22
N ILE A 15 13.86 25.15 18.21
CA ILE A 15 12.66 24.37 17.85
C ILE A 15 12.78 23.82 16.42
N ILE A 16 13.19 24.65 15.45
CA ILE A 16 13.38 24.23 14.06
C ILE A 16 14.43 23.10 13.96
N ASN A 17 15.59 23.28 14.60
CA ASN A 17 16.67 22.28 14.55
C ASN A 17 16.26 20.96 15.20
N THR A 18 15.57 21.01 16.35
CA THR A 18 15.07 19.82 17.05
C THR A 18 14.00 19.11 16.21
N THR A 19 13.08 19.86 15.60
CA THR A 19 12.02 19.31 14.74
C THR A 19 12.61 18.64 13.51
N PHE A 20 13.60 19.27 12.88
CA PHE A 20 14.33 18.70 11.76
C PHE A 20 15.06 17.41 12.14
N ALA A 21 15.75 17.39 13.28
CA ALA A 21 16.42 16.18 13.77
C ALA A 21 15.43 15.04 14.04
N LEU A 22 14.30 15.32 14.69
CA LEU A 22 13.24 14.34 14.92
C LEU A 22 12.65 13.80 13.61
N ALA A 23 12.39 14.67 12.64
CA ALA A 23 11.91 14.27 11.32
C ALA A 23 12.92 13.37 10.60
N LEU A 24 14.22 13.69 10.68
CA LEU A 24 15.28 12.88 10.09
C LEU A 24 15.40 11.50 10.76
N VAL A 25 15.37 11.45 12.10
CA VAL A 25 15.37 10.18 12.85
C VAL A 25 14.17 9.33 12.46
N PHE A 26 13.00 9.94 12.35
CA PHE A 26 11.79 9.25 11.95
C PHE A 26 11.88 8.69 10.51
N VAL A 27 12.33 9.49 9.54
CA VAL A 27 12.58 9.02 8.17
C VAL A 27 13.61 7.90 8.13
N PHE A 28 14.68 8.01 8.91
CA PHE A 28 15.69 6.98 9.05
C PHE A 28 15.11 5.66 9.60
N MET A 29 14.30 5.72 10.66
CA MET A 29 13.63 4.54 11.22
C MET A 29 12.70 3.88 10.20
N LEU A 30 11.96 4.66 9.42
CA LEU A 30 11.11 4.12 8.35
C LEU A 30 11.91 3.42 7.25
N MET A 31 13.05 4.00 6.85
CA MET A 31 13.96 3.38 5.88
C MET A 31 14.52 2.05 6.42
N VAL A 32 14.91 2.01 7.69
CA VAL A 32 15.38 0.79 8.36
C VAL A 32 14.28 -0.27 8.40
N MET A 33 13.07 0.08 8.84
CA MET A 33 11.94 -0.85 8.88
C MET A 33 11.59 -1.40 7.50
N THR A 34 11.60 -0.54 6.47
CA THR A 34 11.35 -0.95 5.09
C THR A 34 12.44 -1.89 4.58
N ALA A 35 13.71 -1.59 4.87
CA ALA A 35 14.84 -2.42 4.45
C ALA A 35 14.82 -3.81 5.11
N ILE A 36 14.51 -3.87 6.41
CA ILE A 36 14.34 -5.13 7.14
C ILE A 36 13.20 -5.95 6.54
N ALA A 37 12.04 -5.31 6.29
CA ALA A 37 10.89 -5.99 5.69
C ALA A 37 11.23 -6.53 4.28
N GLN A 38 11.92 -5.76 3.44
CA GLN A 38 12.37 -6.25 2.13
C GLN A 38 13.34 -7.42 2.24
N GLN A 39 14.27 -7.38 3.21
CA GLN A 39 15.20 -8.48 3.45
C GLN A 39 14.46 -9.76 3.88
N GLU A 40 13.45 -9.63 4.74
CA GLU A 40 12.63 -10.75 5.19
C GLU A 40 11.83 -11.37 4.05
N VAL A 41 11.19 -10.56 3.21
CA VAL A 41 10.49 -11.02 2.00
C VAL A 41 11.45 -11.83 1.11
N ILE A 42 12.66 -11.30 0.83
CA ILE A 42 13.65 -12.00 -0.01
C ILE A 42 14.07 -13.32 0.64
N SER A 43 14.25 -13.34 1.96
CA SER A 43 14.58 -14.56 2.71
C SER A 43 13.48 -15.62 2.59
N ARG A 44 12.21 -15.22 2.73
CA ARG A 44 11.04 -16.11 2.59
C ARG A 44 10.88 -16.65 1.17
N LEU A 45 11.01 -15.80 0.16
CA LEU A 45 10.98 -16.23 -1.24
C LEU A 45 12.05 -17.28 -1.55
N LYS A 46 13.27 -17.10 -1.01
CA LYS A 46 14.34 -18.09 -1.11
C LYS A 46 14.01 -19.39 -0.37
N ALA A 47 13.46 -19.29 0.85
CA ALA A 47 13.04 -20.45 1.63
C ALA A 47 11.95 -21.28 0.93
N ASP A 48 11.03 -20.60 0.25
CA ASP A 48 9.92 -21.19 -0.51
C ASP A 48 10.31 -21.73 -1.90
N GLN A 49 11.59 -21.61 -2.27
CA GLN A 49 12.17 -21.97 -3.57
C GLN A 49 11.53 -21.21 -4.75
N VAL A 50 11.12 -19.97 -4.51
CA VAL A 50 10.58 -19.10 -5.56
C VAL A 50 11.72 -18.28 -6.14
N ASP A 51 12.19 -18.66 -7.35
CA ASP A 51 13.26 -17.97 -8.07
C ASP A 51 12.74 -16.70 -8.78
N LEU A 52 12.23 -15.77 -7.98
CA LEU A 52 11.77 -14.46 -8.44
C LEU A 52 12.54 -13.35 -7.72
N GLY A 53 13.04 -12.39 -8.49
CA GLY A 53 13.55 -11.14 -7.92
C GLY A 53 12.43 -10.35 -7.22
N TYR A 54 12.80 -9.51 -6.23
CA TYR A 54 11.85 -8.75 -5.41
C TYR A 54 10.80 -7.99 -6.24
N GLY A 55 11.20 -7.29 -7.31
CA GLY A 55 10.27 -6.54 -8.17
C GLY A 55 9.29 -7.43 -8.95
N ALA A 56 9.75 -8.60 -9.42
CA ALA A 56 8.89 -9.58 -10.07
C ALA A 56 7.91 -10.20 -9.07
N ALA A 57 8.39 -10.55 -7.87
CA ALA A 57 7.56 -11.03 -6.78
C ALA A 57 6.51 -10.00 -6.35
N LEU A 58 6.87 -8.70 -6.30
CA LEU A 58 5.91 -7.62 -6.02
C LEU A 58 4.80 -7.54 -7.08
N SER A 59 5.15 -7.63 -8.37
CA SER A 59 4.15 -7.68 -9.45
C SER A 59 3.25 -8.92 -9.38
N VAL A 60 3.81 -10.09 -9.05
CA VAL A 60 3.05 -11.32 -8.84
C VAL A 60 2.10 -11.17 -7.65
N ARG A 61 2.55 -10.55 -6.55
CA ARG A 61 1.72 -10.24 -5.39
C ARG A 61 0.56 -9.31 -5.76
N ASP A 62 0.80 -8.26 -6.53
CA ASP A 62 -0.27 -7.33 -6.92
C ASP A 62 -1.33 -8.01 -7.78
N LYS A 63 -0.91 -8.84 -8.74
CA LYS A 63 -1.84 -9.68 -9.51
C LYS A 63 -2.57 -10.70 -8.63
N ALA A 64 -1.89 -11.28 -7.65
CA ALA A 64 -2.49 -12.21 -6.70
C ALA A 64 -3.56 -11.51 -5.82
N ASN A 65 -3.30 -10.28 -5.37
CA ASN A 65 -4.25 -9.49 -4.60
C ASN A 65 -5.46 -9.08 -5.45
N GLU A 66 -5.26 -8.66 -6.70
CA GLU A 66 -6.35 -8.36 -7.62
C GLU A 66 -7.23 -9.59 -7.89
N ARG A 67 -6.61 -10.76 -8.07
CA ARG A 67 -7.32 -12.04 -8.21
C ARG A 67 -8.06 -12.42 -6.94
N GLN A 68 -7.45 -12.25 -5.76
CA GLN A 68 -8.11 -12.52 -4.49
C GLN A 68 -9.34 -11.64 -4.31
N LEU A 69 -9.27 -10.34 -4.62
CA LEU A 69 -10.42 -9.45 -4.57
C LEU A 69 -11.54 -9.91 -5.50
N LYS A 70 -11.20 -10.38 -6.70
CA LYS A 70 -12.18 -10.98 -7.64
C LYS A 70 -12.78 -12.27 -7.09
N LEU A 71 -11.97 -13.14 -6.50
CA LEU A 71 -12.43 -14.38 -5.85
C LEU A 71 -13.35 -14.09 -4.67
N ASP A 72 -13.03 -13.09 -3.84
CA ASP A 72 -13.87 -12.70 -2.70
C ASP A 72 -15.24 -12.19 -3.18
N ALA A 73 -15.26 -11.37 -4.24
CA ALA A 73 -16.51 -10.92 -4.88
C ALA A 73 -17.31 -12.09 -5.49
N LEU A 74 -16.63 -13.05 -6.14
CA LEU A 74 -17.27 -14.26 -6.66
C LEU A 74 -17.82 -15.15 -5.55
N ALA A 75 -17.12 -15.27 -4.41
CA ALA A 75 -17.57 -16.04 -3.26
C ALA A 75 -18.82 -15.42 -2.61
N GLU A 76 -18.91 -14.09 -2.57
CA GLU A 76 -20.13 -13.40 -2.16
C GLU A 76 -21.28 -13.66 -3.15
N ALA A 77 -21.02 -13.57 -4.45
CA ALA A 77 -22.00 -13.91 -5.48
C ALA A 77 -22.44 -15.38 -5.41
N GLU A 78 -21.54 -16.33 -5.07
CA GLU A 78 -21.90 -17.73 -4.87
C GLU A 78 -22.88 -17.89 -3.70
N ARG A 79 -22.68 -17.20 -2.58
CA ARG A 79 -23.59 -17.25 -1.42
C ARG A 79 -24.98 -16.74 -1.80
N GLU A 80 -25.05 -15.67 -2.59
CA GLU A 80 -26.33 -15.15 -3.10
C GLU A 80 -26.99 -16.17 -4.04
N ARG A 81 -26.26 -16.70 -5.03
CA ARG A 81 -26.76 -17.70 -5.98
C ARG A 81 -27.22 -18.99 -5.27
N LEU A 82 -26.52 -19.41 -4.23
CA LEU A 82 -26.90 -20.58 -3.43
C LEU A 82 -28.24 -20.36 -2.70
N THR A 83 -28.49 -19.14 -2.24
CA THR A 83 -29.78 -18.76 -1.63
C THR A 83 -30.89 -18.80 -2.68
N GLN A 84 -30.67 -18.19 -3.85
CA GLN A 84 -31.61 -18.24 -4.97
C GLN A 84 -31.90 -19.67 -5.44
N TYR A 85 -30.88 -20.53 -5.47
CA TYR A 85 -31.03 -21.95 -5.80
C TYR A 85 -31.91 -22.69 -4.78
N ARG A 86 -31.69 -22.47 -3.48
CA ARG A 86 -32.52 -23.08 -2.41
C ARG A 86 -33.98 -22.63 -2.49
N ASP A 87 -34.21 -21.35 -2.76
CA ASP A 87 -35.56 -20.80 -2.93
C ASP A 87 -36.26 -21.39 -4.15
N ALA A 88 -35.55 -21.46 -5.28
CA ALA A 88 -36.08 -22.08 -6.51
C ALA A 88 -36.38 -23.57 -6.31
N GLN A 89 -35.50 -24.30 -5.60
CA GLN A 89 -35.69 -25.71 -5.26
C GLN A 89 -36.93 -25.91 -4.40
N THR A 90 -37.14 -25.05 -3.40
CA THR A 90 -38.31 -25.11 -2.51
C THR A 90 -39.60 -24.87 -3.29
N ARG A 91 -39.64 -23.84 -4.14
CA ARG A 91 -40.79 -23.54 -5.00
C ARG A 91 -41.07 -24.67 -6.00
N TRP A 92 -40.03 -25.23 -6.61
CA TRP A 92 -40.16 -26.36 -7.53
C TRP A 92 -40.77 -27.58 -6.84
N LYS A 93 -40.26 -27.95 -5.65
CA LYS A 93 -40.83 -29.04 -4.83
C LYS A 93 -42.29 -28.80 -4.48
N GLU A 94 -42.63 -27.57 -4.07
CA GLU A 94 -44.01 -27.23 -3.70
C GLU A 94 -44.97 -27.30 -4.90
N THR A 95 -44.59 -26.73 -6.04
CA THR A 95 -45.39 -26.86 -7.27
C THR A 95 -45.45 -28.29 -7.81
N GLY A 96 -44.45 -29.12 -7.52
CA GLY A 96 -44.49 -30.56 -7.78
C GLY A 96 -45.59 -31.26 -6.98
N ARG A 97 -45.72 -30.95 -5.69
CA ARG A 97 -46.83 -31.48 -4.87
C ARG A 97 -48.19 -31.03 -5.39
N ILE A 98 -48.35 -29.74 -5.68
CA ILE A 98 -49.61 -29.20 -6.24
C ILE A 98 -49.95 -29.88 -7.59
N PHE A 99 -48.94 -30.16 -8.42
CA PHE A 99 -49.11 -30.91 -9.66
C PHE A 99 -49.56 -32.36 -9.43
N ASP A 100 -48.97 -33.05 -8.46
CA ASP A 100 -49.36 -34.40 -8.08
C ASP A 100 -50.79 -34.44 -7.50
N ASP A 101 -51.12 -33.54 -6.58
CA ASP A 101 -52.45 -33.43 -5.97
C ASP A 101 -53.54 -33.15 -7.03
N ALA A 102 -53.25 -32.24 -7.97
CA ALA A 102 -54.18 -31.93 -9.07
C ALA A 102 -54.38 -33.12 -10.01
N TRP A 103 -53.34 -33.93 -10.23
CA TRP A 103 -53.45 -35.17 -11.00
C TRP A 103 -54.31 -36.20 -10.28
N GLU A 104 -54.10 -36.40 -8.97
CA GLU A 104 -54.89 -37.32 -8.16
C GLU A 104 -56.38 -36.92 -8.13
N SER A 105 -56.67 -35.61 -8.15
CA SER A 105 -58.04 -35.09 -8.27
C SER A 105 -58.67 -35.37 -9.66
N LEU A 106 -57.89 -35.27 -10.74
CA LEU A 106 -58.35 -35.49 -12.12
C LEU A 106 -58.55 -36.99 -12.44
N LEU A 107 -57.69 -37.86 -11.90
CA LEU A 107 -57.62 -39.27 -12.27
C LEU A 107 -58.96 -40.05 -12.17
N PRO A 108 -59.79 -39.91 -11.12
CA PRO A 108 -61.07 -40.60 -11.02
C PRO A 108 -62.06 -40.26 -12.15
N TYR A 109 -61.98 -39.03 -12.67
CA TYR A 109 -62.82 -38.59 -13.79
C TYR A 109 -62.37 -39.24 -15.09
N LEU A 110 -61.06 -39.25 -15.36
CA LEU A 110 -60.49 -39.93 -16.53
C LEU A 110 -60.79 -41.43 -16.51
N GLN A 111 -60.67 -42.07 -15.34
CA GLN A 111 -61.04 -43.48 -15.17
C GLN A 111 -62.51 -43.75 -15.47
N ARG A 112 -63.42 -42.84 -15.11
CA ARG A 112 -64.85 -42.97 -15.39
C ARG A 112 -65.14 -42.84 -16.89
N ILE A 113 -64.50 -41.89 -17.57
CA ILE A 113 -64.64 -41.67 -19.01
C ILE A 113 -64.08 -42.86 -19.81
N ALA A 114 -62.91 -43.37 -19.42
CA ALA A 114 -62.30 -44.54 -20.05
C ALA A 114 -63.19 -45.79 -19.90
N ARG A 115 -63.79 -46.00 -18.71
CA ARG A 115 -64.71 -47.14 -18.48
C ARG A 115 -66.02 -47.03 -19.25
N SER A 116 -66.53 -45.82 -19.49
CA SER A 116 -67.79 -45.63 -20.21
C SER A 116 -67.67 -45.77 -21.73
N LYS A 117 -66.44 -45.97 -22.25
CA LYS A 117 -66.15 -46.10 -23.70
C LYS A 117 -66.70 -44.94 -24.53
N ILE A 118 -66.88 -43.76 -23.92
CA ILE A 118 -67.29 -42.54 -24.63
C ILE A 118 -66.13 -42.05 -25.50
N CYS A 119 -64.90 -42.19 -24.99
CA CYS A 119 -63.66 -41.81 -25.65
C CYS A 119 -62.57 -42.84 -25.34
N GLU A 120 -61.63 -43.01 -26.28
CA GLU A 120 -60.41 -43.78 -26.07
C GLU A 120 -59.39 -42.90 -25.34
N ILE A 121 -59.40 -42.96 -23.99
CA ILE A 121 -58.38 -42.33 -23.15
C ILE A 121 -57.48 -43.43 -22.58
N THR A 122 -56.19 -43.36 -22.89
CA THR A 122 -55.16 -44.24 -22.38
C THR A 122 -54.72 -43.75 -21.01
N LEU A 123 -55.10 -44.46 -19.95
CA LEU A 123 -54.63 -44.14 -18.61
C LEU A 123 -53.12 -44.43 -18.51
N PRO A 124 -52.33 -43.50 -17.95
CA PRO A 124 -50.89 -43.65 -17.91
C PRO A 124 -50.49 -44.82 -16.99
N ALA A 125 -49.58 -45.66 -17.46
CA ALA A 125 -49.04 -46.79 -16.69
C ALA A 125 -48.02 -46.35 -15.63
N ASP A 126 -47.45 -45.15 -15.77
CA ASP A 126 -46.51 -44.55 -14.85
C ASP A 126 -46.91 -43.11 -14.46
N ASN A 127 -46.20 -42.57 -13.46
CA ASN A 127 -46.39 -41.20 -12.99
C ASN A 127 -45.55 -40.18 -13.77
N SER A 128 -45.09 -40.51 -14.98
CA SER A 128 -44.29 -39.58 -15.77
C SER A 128 -45.13 -38.37 -16.20
N ILE A 129 -44.51 -37.18 -16.21
CA ILE A 129 -45.17 -35.95 -16.65
C ILE A 129 -45.67 -36.10 -18.09
N SER A 130 -44.89 -36.75 -18.96
CA SER A 130 -45.26 -37.00 -20.36
C SER A 130 -46.54 -37.84 -20.49
N ALA A 131 -46.69 -38.91 -19.69
CA ALA A 131 -47.86 -39.77 -19.78
C ALA A 131 -49.12 -39.06 -19.26
N ARG A 132 -49.01 -38.29 -18.16
CA ARG A 132 -50.11 -37.46 -17.65
C ARG A 132 -50.54 -36.35 -18.62
N VAL A 133 -49.59 -35.72 -19.30
CA VAL A 133 -49.87 -34.72 -20.35
C VAL A 133 -50.56 -35.35 -21.56
N THR A 134 -50.15 -36.56 -21.94
CA THR A 134 -50.78 -37.30 -23.05
C THR A 134 -52.25 -37.59 -22.73
N ALA A 135 -52.54 -38.12 -21.54
CA ALA A 135 -53.91 -38.36 -21.09
C ALA A 135 -54.76 -37.07 -21.02
N LEU A 136 -54.17 -35.93 -20.61
CA LEU A 136 -54.87 -34.64 -20.64
C LEU A 136 -55.21 -34.19 -22.08
N ASN A 137 -54.29 -34.41 -23.03
CA ASN A 137 -54.52 -34.07 -24.43
C ASN A 137 -55.61 -34.95 -25.06
N GLU A 138 -55.59 -36.26 -24.80
CA GLU A 138 -56.65 -37.19 -25.23
C GLU A 138 -58.01 -36.80 -24.63
N TYR A 139 -58.04 -36.35 -23.37
CA TYR A 139 -59.26 -35.82 -22.75
C TYR A 139 -59.78 -34.55 -23.46
N ARG A 140 -58.90 -33.64 -23.92
CA ARG A 140 -59.33 -32.45 -24.66
C ARG A 140 -59.93 -32.80 -26.02
N GLU A 141 -59.27 -33.71 -26.74
CA GLU A 141 -59.78 -34.21 -28.01
C GLU A 141 -61.15 -34.89 -27.82
N CYS A 142 -61.30 -35.65 -26.73
CA CYS A 142 -62.59 -36.20 -26.31
C CYS A 142 -63.65 -35.12 -26.03
N LEU A 143 -63.29 -34.03 -25.35
CA LEU A 143 -64.20 -32.92 -25.05
C LEU A 143 -64.71 -32.23 -26.33
N ASP A 144 -63.85 -32.08 -27.33
CA ASP A 144 -64.21 -31.47 -28.61
C ASP A 144 -65.13 -32.40 -29.45
N ASN A 145 -64.92 -33.72 -29.37
CA ASN A 145 -65.66 -34.71 -30.17
C ASN A 145 -66.98 -35.20 -29.53
N ALA A 146 -67.02 -35.38 -28.20
CA ALA A 146 -68.14 -36.03 -27.51
C ALA A 146 -69.30 -35.08 -27.12
N GLY A 147 -69.17 -33.79 -27.40
CA GLY A 147 -70.18 -32.77 -27.09
C GLY A 147 -70.45 -32.60 -25.59
N SER A 148 -71.64 -32.11 -25.22
CA SER A 148 -71.99 -31.74 -23.83
C SER A 148 -72.31 -32.94 -22.90
N SER A 149 -71.65 -34.09 -23.09
CA SER A 149 -71.84 -35.25 -22.21
C SER A 149 -71.54 -34.87 -20.75
N ARG A 150 -72.46 -35.23 -19.84
CA ARG A 150 -72.37 -34.85 -18.42
C ARG A 150 -71.10 -35.38 -17.75
N SER A 151 -70.65 -36.57 -18.15
CA SER A 151 -69.43 -37.19 -17.61
C SER A 151 -68.17 -36.44 -18.04
N VAL A 152 -68.11 -36.01 -19.31
CA VAL A 152 -66.97 -35.28 -19.86
C VAL A 152 -66.94 -33.86 -19.29
N THR A 153 -68.08 -33.17 -19.24
CA THR A 153 -68.18 -31.82 -18.66
C THR A 153 -67.86 -31.76 -17.16
N SER A 154 -68.14 -32.84 -16.40
CA SER A 154 -67.79 -32.91 -14.97
C SER A 154 -66.29 -32.93 -14.69
N ALA A 155 -65.46 -33.36 -15.65
CA ALA A 155 -64.01 -33.41 -15.52
C ALA A 155 -63.34 -32.06 -15.87
N LYS A 156 -64.08 -31.14 -16.49
CA LYS A 156 -63.53 -29.90 -17.05
C LYS A 156 -62.79 -29.05 -16.02
N GLN A 157 -63.40 -28.83 -14.85
CA GLN A 157 -62.77 -28.02 -13.81
C GLN A 157 -61.47 -28.65 -13.29
N ALA A 158 -61.47 -29.96 -13.02
CA ALA A 158 -60.28 -30.68 -12.56
C ALA A 158 -59.17 -30.67 -13.62
N ALA A 159 -59.53 -30.76 -14.91
CA ALA A 159 -58.58 -30.69 -16.01
C ALA A 159 -57.94 -29.29 -16.13
N GLU A 160 -58.73 -28.22 -15.95
CA GLU A 160 -58.21 -26.84 -15.93
C GLU A 160 -57.31 -26.59 -14.72
N GLU A 161 -57.65 -27.13 -13.55
CA GLU A 161 -56.81 -27.06 -12.34
C GLU A 161 -55.48 -27.80 -12.55
N PHE A 162 -55.53 -29.01 -13.12
CA PHE A 162 -54.34 -29.77 -13.48
C PHE A 162 -53.46 -29.06 -14.50
N GLU A 163 -54.05 -28.45 -15.53
CA GLU A 163 -53.30 -27.64 -16.50
C GLU A 163 -52.60 -26.43 -15.85
N ARG A 164 -53.31 -25.73 -14.95
CA ARG A 164 -52.72 -24.63 -14.18
C ARG A 164 -51.53 -25.12 -13.35
N ALA A 165 -51.69 -26.25 -12.67
CA ALA A 165 -50.62 -26.86 -11.86
C ALA A 165 -49.43 -27.31 -12.73
N LEU A 166 -49.68 -27.94 -13.89
CA LEU A 166 -48.65 -28.35 -14.85
C LEU A 166 -47.84 -27.14 -15.36
N ASN A 167 -48.52 -26.06 -15.74
CA ASN A 167 -47.85 -24.84 -16.21
C ASN A 167 -47.02 -24.19 -15.10
N GLY A 168 -47.56 -24.15 -13.87
CA GLY A 168 -46.82 -23.71 -12.68
C GLY A 168 -45.55 -24.53 -12.45
N HIS A 169 -45.67 -25.86 -12.48
CA HIS A 169 -44.53 -26.77 -12.32
C HIS A 169 -43.47 -26.61 -13.43
N ARG A 170 -43.88 -26.42 -14.69
CA ARG A 170 -42.94 -26.16 -15.81
C ARG A 170 -42.16 -24.86 -15.63
N VAL A 171 -42.83 -23.80 -15.18
CA VAL A 171 -42.20 -22.49 -14.95
C VAL A 171 -41.19 -22.57 -13.81
N THR A 172 -41.55 -23.17 -12.67
CA THR A 172 -40.63 -23.32 -11.54
C THR A 172 -39.48 -24.27 -11.84
N ASN A 173 -39.71 -25.35 -12.59
CA ASN A 173 -38.65 -26.26 -13.03
C ASN A 173 -37.60 -25.55 -13.89
N ARG A 174 -38.03 -24.71 -14.86
CA ARG A 174 -37.08 -23.90 -15.66
C ARG A 174 -36.29 -22.93 -14.79
N ALA A 175 -36.94 -22.28 -13.82
CA ALA A 175 -36.28 -21.36 -12.90
C ALA A 175 -35.25 -22.09 -12.01
N PHE A 176 -35.57 -23.32 -11.57
CA PHE A 176 -34.67 -24.18 -10.81
C PHE A 176 -33.44 -24.60 -11.64
N LEU A 177 -33.62 -25.10 -12.87
CA LEU A 177 -32.49 -25.47 -13.74
C LEU A 177 -31.61 -24.25 -14.06
N THR A 178 -32.21 -23.09 -14.31
CA THR A 178 -31.46 -21.85 -14.56
C THR A 178 -30.63 -21.43 -13.35
N SER A 179 -31.14 -21.58 -12.12
CA SER A 179 -30.37 -21.25 -10.92
C SER A 179 -29.27 -22.27 -10.65
N GLU A 180 -29.49 -23.54 -10.97
CA GLU A 180 -28.47 -24.59 -10.93
C GLU A 180 -27.32 -24.29 -11.89
N ASP A 181 -27.61 -23.97 -13.15
CA ASP A 181 -26.60 -23.66 -14.17
C ASP A 181 -25.76 -22.43 -13.78
N ARG A 182 -26.41 -21.37 -13.26
CA ARG A 182 -25.72 -20.18 -12.74
C ARG A 182 -24.82 -20.51 -11.55
N LEU A 183 -25.24 -21.40 -10.65
CA LEU A 183 -24.42 -21.80 -9.52
C LEU A 183 -23.18 -22.60 -9.99
N LYS A 184 -23.35 -23.50 -10.97
CA LYS A 184 -22.25 -24.25 -11.59
C LYS A 184 -21.25 -23.33 -12.28
N GLU A 185 -21.74 -22.37 -13.07
CA GLU A 185 -20.90 -21.37 -13.74
C GLU A 185 -20.02 -20.60 -12.74
N THR A 186 -20.60 -20.07 -11.65
CA THR A 186 -19.81 -19.36 -10.62
C THR A 186 -18.78 -20.25 -9.94
N ARG A 187 -19.09 -21.53 -9.71
CA ARG A 187 -18.11 -22.44 -9.13
C ARG A 187 -16.93 -22.69 -10.07
N VAL A 188 -17.19 -22.86 -11.36
CA VAL A 188 -16.14 -22.99 -12.37
C VAL A 188 -15.29 -21.70 -12.42
N ASP A 189 -15.90 -20.52 -12.31
CA ASP A 189 -15.18 -19.24 -12.25
C ASP A 189 -14.30 -19.13 -10.99
N ILE A 190 -14.78 -19.58 -9.83
CA ILE A 190 -14.01 -19.61 -8.58
C ILE A 190 -12.84 -20.60 -8.69
N GLU A 191 -13.09 -21.81 -9.19
CA GLU A 191 -12.07 -22.86 -9.33
C GLU A 191 -10.99 -22.45 -10.34
N SER A 192 -11.38 -21.88 -11.48
CA SER A 192 -10.44 -21.39 -12.50
C SER A 192 -9.70 -20.11 -12.06
N GLY A 193 -10.31 -19.32 -11.17
CA GLY A 193 -9.71 -18.12 -10.58
C GLY A 193 -8.73 -18.41 -9.44
N ALA A 194 -8.63 -19.67 -8.99
CA ALA A 194 -7.78 -20.05 -7.87
C ALA A 194 -6.33 -19.59 -8.05
N LEU A 195 -5.73 -19.11 -6.95
CA LEU A 195 -4.34 -18.68 -6.94
C LEU A 195 -3.43 -19.87 -7.19
N THR A 196 -2.45 -19.70 -8.07
CA THR A 196 -1.41 -20.72 -8.25
C THR A 196 -0.60 -20.87 -6.95
N PRO A 197 -0.02 -22.05 -6.66
CA PRO A 197 0.79 -22.24 -5.45
C PRO A 197 1.94 -21.23 -5.31
N VAL A 198 2.52 -20.80 -6.43
CA VAL A 198 3.56 -19.76 -6.47
C VAL A 198 2.99 -18.40 -6.07
N GLN A 199 1.83 -18.02 -6.60
CA GLN A 199 1.17 -16.76 -6.24
C GLN A 199 0.81 -16.71 -4.76
N GLU A 200 0.33 -17.83 -4.20
CA GLU A 200 0.00 -17.92 -2.78
C GLU A 200 1.24 -17.77 -1.89
N LYS A 201 2.32 -18.51 -2.18
CA LYS A 201 3.61 -18.37 -1.49
C LYS A 201 4.16 -16.94 -1.55
N VAL A 202 4.15 -16.34 -2.74
CA VAL A 202 4.57 -14.95 -2.93
C VAL A 202 3.71 -14.00 -2.09
N ARG A 203 2.37 -14.15 -2.12
CA ARG A 203 1.45 -13.32 -1.34
C ARG A 203 1.74 -13.43 0.16
N ASN A 204 1.93 -14.64 0.67
CA ASN A 204 2.18 -14.91 2.09
C ASN A 204 3.56 -14.38 2.52
N SER A 205 4.57 -14.43 1.62
CA SER A 205 5.88 -13.82 1.87
C SER A 205 5.81 -12.31 2.12
N PHE A 206 4.79 -11.63 1.58
CA PHE A 206 4.57 -10.18 1.73
C PHE A 206 3.62 -9.80 2.87
N GLU A 207 3.17 -10.74 3.69
CA GLU A 207 2.17 -10.49 4.74
C GLU A 207 2.61 -9.44 5.77
N ASP A 208 3.84 -9.51 6.26
CA ASP A 208 4.35 -8.53 7.24
C ASP A 208 4.52 -7.13 6.65
N MET A 209 4.66 -7.06 5.33
CA MET A 209 4.78 -5.80 4.62
C MET A 209 3.41 -5.13 4.41
N LYS A 210 2.29 -5.83 4.64
CA LYS A 210 0.94 -5.26 4.53
C LYS A 210 0.78 -4.01 5.39
N VAL A 211 1.33 -4.01 6.61
CA VAL A 211 1.26 -2.85 7.53
C VAL A 211 1.95 -1.62 6.92
N LEU A 212 3.13 -1.82 6.31
CA LEU A 212 3.89 -0.75 5.64
C LEU A 212 3.21 -0.28 4.35
N LEU A 213 2.54 -1.18 3.62
CA LEU A 213 1.79 -0.87 2.40
C LEU A 213 0.48 -0.14 2.68
N SER A 214 -0.23 -0.50 3.75
CA SER A 214 -1.52 0.09 4.12
C SER A 214 -1.38 1.48 4.75
N GLY A 215 -0.20 1.80 5.28
CA GLY A 215 0.09 3.09 5.90
C GLY A 215 0.21 4.21 4.87
N TRP A 216 -0.85 5.01 4.69
CA TRP A 216 -0.82 6.23 3.87
C TRP A 216 0.20 7.26 4.36
N LEU A 217 0.50 7.27 5.66
CA LEU A 217 1.08 8.41 6.35
C LEU A 217 2.46 8.85 5.81
N LEU A 218 3.26 8.00 5.14
CA LEU A 218 4.60 8.37 4.62
C LEU A 218 5.02 7.61 3.37
N LEU A 219 4.28 7.74 2.27
CA LEU A 219 4.71 7.16 0.99
C LEU A 219 5.04 5.65 1.10
N GLY A 220 4.38 4.93 2.03
CA GLY A 220 4.75 3.56 2.41
C GLY A 220 4.73 2.61 1.21
N GLY A 221 3.72 2.76 0.35
CA GLY A 221 3.67 2.05 -0.93
C GLY A 221 4.79 2.44 -1.90
N GLY A 222 5.25 3.70 -1.88
CA GLY A 222 6.34 4.21 -2.71
C GLY A 222 7.70 3.64 -2.33
N LEU A 223 8.05 3.66 -1.04
CA LEU A 223 9.33 3.10 -0.55
C LEU A 223 9.41 1.59 -0.76
N VAL A 224 8.29 0.90 -0.53
CA VAL A 224 8.18 -0.54 -0.73
C VAL A 224 8.35 -0.94 -2.20
N ALA A 225 7.85 -0.13 -3.13
CA ALA A 225 7.99 -0.37 -4.57
C ALA A 225 9.40 -0.10 -5.10
N MET A 226 10.27 0.56 -4.31
CA MET A 226 11.64 0.82 -4.73
C MET A 226 12.45 -0.48 -4.82
N PRO A 227 13.24 -0.65 -5.89
CA PRO A 227 14.23 -1.71 -5.97
C PRO A 227 15.15 -1.70 -4.73
N PRO A 228 15.49 -2.88 -4.17
CA PRO A 228 16.35 -3.00 -2.99
C PRO A 228 17.66 -2.21 -3.07
N ALA A 229 18.27 -2.12 -4.26
CA ALA A 229 19.48 -1.35 -4.50
C ALA A 229 19.32 0.16 -4.27
N LEU A 230 18.19 0.74 -4.67
CA LEU A 230 17.90 2.16 -4.41
C LEU A 230 17.63 2.39 -2.92
N LEU A 231 16.92 1.46 -2.28
CA LEU A 231 16.67 1.54 -0.84
C LEU A 231 17.97 1.48 -0.04
N GLN A 232 18.96 0.68 -0.45
CA GLN A 232 20.28 0.61 0.19
C GLN A 232 21.08 1.91 0.06
N ILE A 233 21.03 2.56 -1.12
CA ILE A 233 21.63 3.88 -1.35
C ILE A 233 20.98 4.92 -0.44
N LEU A 234 19.65 4.97 -0.42
CA LEU A 234 18.90 5.90 0.43
C LEU A 234 19.19 5.63 1.91
N LEU A 235 19.16 4.36 2.34
CA LEU A 235 19.43 3.96 3.71
C LEU A 235 20.82 4.41 4.13
N THR A 236 21.83 4.26 3.29
CA THR A 236 23.21 4.65 3.61
C THR A 236 23.38 6.17 3.64
N PHE A 237 22.70 6.89 2.74
CA PHE A 237 22.64 8.34 2.79
C PHE A 237 22.00 8.82 4.09
N PHE A 238 20.80 8.33 4.43
CA PHE A 238 20.07 8.73 5.63
C PHE A 238 20.75 8.26 6.92
N SER A 239 21.44 7.11 6.91
CA SER A 239 22.24 6.67 8.05
C SER A 239 23.47 7.56 8.27
N GLY A 240 24.09 8.05 7.20
CA GLY A 240 25.13 9.09 7.25
C GLY A 240 24.63 10.43 7.78
N LEU A 241 23.46 10.88 7.31
CA LEU A 241 22.81 12.08 7.86
C LEU A 241 22.55 11.91 9.37
N PHE A 242 22.04 10.75 9.77
CA PHE A 242 21.77 10.44 11.18
C PHE A 242 23.06 10.43 12.03
N GLY A 243 24.14 9.80 11.54
CA GLY A 243 25.44 9.83 12.21
C GLY A 243 25.99 11.26 12.40
N ALA A 244 25.82 12.12 11.39
CA ALA A 244 26.21 13.52 11.48
C ALA A 244 25.33 14.34 12.45
N VAL A 245 24.03 14.01 12.54
CA VAL A 245 23.13 14.59 13.56
C VAL A 245 23.58 14.18 14.97
N LEU A 246 23.94 12.92 15.19
CA LEU A 246 24.41 12.44 16.49
C LEU A 246 25.66 13.19 16.97
N ILE A 247 26.67 13.35 16.10
CA ILE A 247 27.88 14.09 16.49
C ILE A 247 27.60 15.58 16.71
N THR A 248 26.70 16.16 15.92
CA THR A 248 26.25 17.55 16.11
C THR A 248 25.57 17.73 17.46
N PHE A 249 24.73 16.76 17.87
CA PHE A 249 24.09 16.77 19.18
C PHE A 249 25.11 16.63 20.32
N ILE A 250 26.07 15.72 20.18
CA ILE A 250 27.17 15.56 21.16
C ILE A 250 27.95 16.86 21.32
N LEU A 251 28.29 17.54 20.22
CA LEU A 251 29.02 18.81 20.26
C LEU A 251 28.21 19.97 20.80
N LEU A 252 26.88 19.95 20.64
CA LEU A 252 25.99 20.93 21.26
C LEU A 252 26.00 20.79 22.78
N VAL A 253 26.07 19.57 23.30
CA VAL A 253 26.17 19.28 24.75
C VAL A 253 27.58 19.52 25.28
N TYR A 254 28.62 19.21 24.49
CA TYR A 254 30.04 19.28 24.88
C TYR A 254 30.86 20.20 23.95
N PRO A 255 30.72 21.53 24.05
CA PRO A 255 31.32 22.46 23.09
C PRO A 255 32.85 22.60 23.19
N ASN A 256 33.48 22.22 24.31
CA ASN A 256 34.86 22.60 24.62
C ASN A 256 35.94 21.62 24.14
N VAL A 257 35.58 20.50 23.50
CA VAL A 257 36.54 19.40 23.24
C VAL A 257 37.12 19.40 21.83
N ILE A 258 36.54 20.13 20.87
CA ILE A 258 36.95 20.03 19.46
C ILE A 258 36.86 21.40 18.76
N ASN A 259 38.02 22.07 18.57
CA ASN A 259 38.16 23.31 17.79
C ASN A 259 37.99 23.13 16.26
N VAL A 260 37.44 22.00 15.83
CA VAL A 260 37.26 21.69 14.42
C VAL A 260 35.95 22.33 13.99
N THR A 261 36.08 23.31 13.09
CA THR A 261 35.04 23.94 12.27
C THR A 261 34.13 24.99 12.92
N ASN A 262 34.52 26.26 12.72
CA ASN A 262 33.73 27.48 12.91
C ASN A 262 32.69 27.71 11.78
N THR A 263 32.27 26.64 11.08
CA THR A 263 31.28 26.75 10.00
C THR A 263 29.90 26.97 10.61
N LYS A 264 29.34 28.16 10.41
CA LYS A 264 28.05 28.59 10.97
C LYS A 264 26.82 27.83 10.45
N GLU A 265 26.98 26.86 9.55
CA GLU A 265 25.87 26.19 8.86
C GLU A 265 25.72 24.71 9.28
N THR A 266 24.94 24.47 10.32
CA THR A 266 24.57 23.13 10.83
C THR A 266 24.03 22.20 9.74
N TYR A 267 23.23 22.71 8.81
CA TYR A 267 22.61 21.93 7.75
C TYR A 267 23.64 21.39 6.73
N SER A 268 24.63 22.22 6.36
CA SER A 268 25.68 21.79 5.43
C SER A 268 26.48 20.63 6.00
N ARG A 269 26.73 20.65 7.32
CA ARG A 269 27.44 19.58 8.02
C ARG A 269 26.66 18.28 8.02
N ILE A 270 25.37 18.33 8.33
CA ILE A 270 24.51 17.15 8.32
C ILE A 270 24.46 16.55 6.91
N PHE A 271 24.22 17.39 5.89
CA PHE A 271 24.18 16.95 4.49
C PHE A 271 25.50 16.33 4.01
N LEU A 272 26.63 16.94 4.40
CA LEU A 272 27.97 16.43 4.11
C LEU A 272 28.18 15.01 4.68
N GLY A 273 27.64 14.74 5.87
CA GLY A 273 27.64 13.40 6.47
C GLY A 273 26.98 12.34 5.59
N GLY A 274 25.81 12.66 5.03
CA GLY A 274 25.11 11.78 4.09
C GLY A 274 25.90 11.55 2.79
N MET A 275 26.49 12.62 2.24
CA MET A 275 27.31 12.52 1.01
C MET A 275 28.58 11.69 1.22
N ILE A 276 29.28 11.86 2.35
CA ILE A 276 30.47 11.05 2.67
C ILE A 276 30.10 9.58 2.86
N ALA A 277 28.97 9.29 3.53
CA ALA A 277 28.47 7.93 3.65
C ALA A 277 28.18 7.29 2.29
N LEU A 278 27.57 8.03 1.35
CA LEU A 278 27.38 7.57 -0.03
C LEU A 278 28.71 7.31 -0.78
N CYS A 279 29.70 8.19 -0.62
CA CYS A 279 31.02 7.97 -1.21
C CYS A 279 31.66 6.68 -0.68
N VAL A 280 31.62 6.45 0.64
CA VAL A 280 32.13 5.23 1.27
C VAL A 280 31.38 4.00 0.73
N TYR A 281 30.06 4.09 0.59
CA TYR A 281 29.25 3.03 0.00
C TYR A 281 29.67 2.67 -1.42
N ILE A 282 29.83 3.67 -2.30
CA ILE A 282 30.26 3.46 -3.69
C ILE A 282 31.64 2.82 -3.75
N VAL A 283 32.58 3.26 -2.89
CA VAL A 283 33.92 2.66 -2.80
C VAL A 283 33.85 1.19 -2.37
N LEU A 284 33.01 0.86 -1.39
CA LEU A 284 32.81 -0.53 -0.96
C LEU A 284 32.19 -1.40 -2.05
N LEU A 285 31.20 -0.89 -2.78
CA LEU A 285 30.63 -1.58 -3.94
C LEU A 285 31.68 -1.82 -5.03
N PHE A 286 32.44 -0.78 -5.37
CA PHE A 286 33.50 -0.88 -6.38
C PHE A 286 34.58 -1.88 -5.97
N ALA A 287 35.03 -1.82 -4.71
CA ALA A 287 36.02 -2.76 -4.17
C ALA A 287 35.53 -4.21 -4.26
N SER A 288 34.26 -4.47 -3.93
CA SER A 288 33.69 -5.81 -4.04
C SER A 288 33.59 -6.31 -5.48
N THR A 289 33.30 -5.41 -6.43
CA THR A 289 33.21 -5.74 -7.84
C THR A 289 34.58 -6.11 -8.39
N VAL A 290 35.62 -5.33 -8.05
CA VAL A 290 37.00 -5.58 -8.47
C VAL A 290 37.54 -6.89 -7.88
N LEU A 291 37.17 -7.23 -6.65
CA LEU A 291 37.61 -8.47 -6.00
C LEU A 291 36.87 -9.72 -6.49
N GLY A 292 35.94 -9.60 -7.46
CA GLY A 292 35.22 -10.73 -8.03
C GLY A 292 34.22 -11.40 -7.08
N THR A 293 33.91 -10.77 -5.94
CA THR A 293 32.92 -11.25 -4.97
C THR A 293 31.49 -10.86 -5.37
N ASN A 294 31.21 -10.77 -6.68
CA ASN A 294 29.93 -10.32 -7.23
C ASN A 294 28.73 -11.15 -6.76
N THR A 295 28.93 -12.43 -6.43
CA THR A 295 27.89 -13.28 -5.84
C THR A 295 27.65 -12.97 -4.35
N GLY A 296 28.64 -12.45 -3.63
CA GLY A 296 28.55 -12.15 -2.20
C GLY A 296 27.79 -10.87 -1.87
N ILE A 297 27.95 -9.80 -2.66
CA ILE A 297 27.28 -8.51 -2.34
C ILE A 297 25.92 -8.38 -3.01
N ILE A 298 25.73 -8.96 -4.19
CA ILE A 298 24.44 -8.83 -4.90
C ILE A 298 23.52 -10.03 -4.59
N ALA A 299 24.05 -11.24 -4.44
CA ALA A 299 23.23 -12.44 -4.22
C ALA A 299 23.08 -12.84 -2.73
N ALA A 300 24.05 -12.53 -1.86
CA ALA A 300 23.96 -12.82 -0.43
C ALA A 300 23.32 -11.66 0.34
N GLY A 301 22.02 -11.41 0.09
CA GLY A 301 21.11 -10.66 0.97
C GLY A 301 21.80 -9.67 1.90
N THR A 302 22.45 -8.67 1.30
CA THR A 302 23.40 -7.79 1.97
C THR A 302 22.84 -7.32 3.28
N ASN A 303 23.58 -7.57 4.35
CA ASN A 303 23.18 -7.23 5.70
C ASN A 303 22.94 -5.71 5.77
N TYR A 304 21.68 -5.26 5.58
CA TYR A 304 21.33 -3.84 5.52
C TYR A 304 21.77 -3.12 6.78
N MET A 305 21.83 -3.84 7.92
CA MET A 305 22.35 -3.32 9.17
C MET A 305 23.85 -3.00 9.11
N ALA A 306 24.65 -3.78 8.39
CA ALA A 306 26.07 -3.49 8.23
C ALA A 306 26.29 -2.19 7.43
N PHE A 307 25.57 -2.00 6.32
CA PHE A 307 25.64 -0.76 5.55
C PHE A 307 25.09 0.43 6.32
N CYS A 308 23.99 0.24 7.05
CA CYS A 308 23.45 1.23 7.97
C CYS A 308 24.53 1.65 8.99
N GLY A 309 25.15 0.71 9.68
CA GLY A 309 26.22 0.96 10.65
C GLY A 309 27.44 1.65 10.07
N ILE A 310 27.91 1.22 8.89
CA ILE A 310 29.02 1.87 8.18
C ILE A 310 28.65 3.31 7.82
N GLY A 311 27.43 3.55 7.33
CA GLY A 311 26.98 4.90 7.00
C GLY A 311 26.88 5.80 8.22
N ILE A 312 26.39 5.30 9.37
CA ILE A 312 26.38 6.05 10.63
C ILE A 312 27.80 6.45 11.02
N LEU A 313 28.75 5.51 11.00
CA LEU A 313 30.14 5.78 11.33
C LEU A 313 30.77 6.80 10.36
N ALA A 314 30.54 6.65 9.05
CA ALA A 314 31.00 7.59 8.04
C ALA A 314 30.43 9.01 8.27
N GLY A 315 29.15 9.10 8.66
CA GLY A 315 28.49 10.35 9.05
C GLY A 315 29.11 10.98 10.30
N MET A 316 29.40 10.20 11.33
CA MET A 316 30.03 10.69 12.58
C MET A 316 31.45 11.22 12.37
N PHE A 317 32.21 10.63 11.45
CA PHE A 317 33.60 11.03 11.15
C PHE A 317 33.72 12.01 9.96
N SER A 318 32.60 12.40 9.36
CA SER A 318 32.53 13.22 8.15
C SER A 318 33.34 14.52 8.23
N ASP A 319 33.28 15.26 9.35
CA ASP A 319 34.02 16.51 9.50
C ASP A 319 35.53 16.31 9.58
N ARG A 320 35.97 15.23 10.25
CA ARG A 320 37.39 14.89 10.32
C ARG A 320 37.91 14.50 8.95
N ALA A 321 37.13 13.72 8.21
CA ALA A 321 37.46 13.35 6.83
C ALA A 321 37.52 14.57 5.92
N ALA A 322 36.53 15.48 6.01
CA ALA A 322 36.48 16.70 5.22
C ALA A 322 37.64 17.66 5.54
N GLY A 323 37.96 17.85 6.83
CA GLY A 323 39.12 18.62 7.26
C GLY A 323 40.43 18.04 6.72
N TRP A 324 40.62 16.73 6.88
CA TRP A 324 41.80 16.04 6.35
C TRP A 324 41.92 16.15 4.83
N LEU A 325 40.82 15.99 4.08
CA LEU A 325 40.79 16.14 2.63
C LEU A 325 41.09 17.57 2.20
N SER A 326 40.55 18.57 2.91
CA SER A 326 40.82 19.99 2.64
C SER A 326 42.29 20.34 2.89
N ASP A 327 42.87 19.88 3.99
CA ASP A 327 44.29 20.08 4.32
C ASP A 327 45.20 19.43 3.26
N ARG A 328 44.84 18.22 2.82
CA ARG A 328 45.57 17.53 1.74
C ARG A 328 45.41 18.22 0.39
N ALA A 329 44.21 18.63 0.01
CA ALA A 329 43.97 19.35 -1.23
C ALA A 329 44.79 20.65 -1.28
N ASN A 330 44.82 21.40 -0.18
CA ASN A 330 45.67 22.59 -0.05
C ASN A 330 47.15 22.24 -0.25
N SER A 331 47.64 21.13 0.27
CA SER A 331 49.04 20.72 0.07
C SER A 331 49.39 20.34 -1.39
N PHE A 332 48.43 19.78 -2.14
CA PHE A 332 48.63 19.39 -3.55
C PHE A 332 48.46 20.56 -4.52
N PHE A 333 47.43 21.40 -4.32
CA PHE A 333 47.08 22.48 -5.25
C PHE A 333 47.78 23.82 -4.96
N LYS A 334 48.40 24.02 -3.77
CA LYS A 334 49.25 25.20 -3.51
C LYS A 334 50.50 25.29 -4.40
N ARG A 335 50.81 24.24 -5.18
CA ARG A 335 51.95 24.23 -6.11
C ARG A 335 51.78 25.16 -7.34
N GLY A 336 50.61 25.78 -7.53
CA GLY A 336 50.37 26.78 -8.58
C GLY A 336 50.52 28.25 -8.17
N GLN A 337 50.59 28.57 -6.87
CA GLN A 337 50.76 29.94 -6.36
C GLN A 337 52.20 30.25 -5.92
N ALA A 338 53.14 29.33 -6.09
CA ALA A 338 54.58 29.59 -5.90
C ALA A 338 55.22 30.36 -7.08
N GLY A 339 54.43 30.78 -8.07
CA GLY A 339 54.88 31.57 -9.23
C GLY A 339 54.45 33.04 -9.22
N GLN A 340 53.69 33.50 -8.22
CA GLN A 340 53.31 34.92 -8.14
C GLN A 340 54.36 35.71 -7.35
N ALA A 341 55.41 36.08 -8.10
CA ALA A 341 56.30 37.21 -7.89
C ALA A 341 56.64 37.56 -6.44
N SER A 342 57.83 37.12 -6.00
CA SER A 342 58.67 37.93 -5.13
C SER A 342 58.74 39.35 -5.69
N ASN A 343 58.01 40.27 -5.07
CA ASN A 343 58.13 41.71 -5.29
C ASN A 343 59.63 42.08 -5.10
N PRO A 344 60.32 42.66 -6.10
CA PRO A 344 61.65 43.20 -5.87
C PRO A 344 61.56 44.30 -4.80
N ALA A 345 62.52 44.27 -3.87
CA ALA A 345 62.61 45.16 -2.72
C ALA A 345 62.37 46.63 -3.10
N LEU A 346 61.34 47.25 -2.52
CA LEU A 346 61.26 48.71 -2.45
C LEU A 346 62.36 49.23 -1.50
N PRO A 347 62.99 50.39 -1.79
CA PRO A 347 63.97 51.02 -0.91
C PRO A 347 63.34 51.47 0.43
N PRO A 348 64.16 51.72 1.48
CA PRO A 348 63.69 51.94 2.84
C PRO A 348 62.77 53.15 2.96
N GLN A 349 61.53 52.95 3.43
CA GLN A 349 60.65 54.04 3.86
C GLN A 349 61.15 54.65 5.18
N ALA A 350 61.18 55.98 5.24
CA ALA A 350 61.49 56.77 6.43
C ALA A 350 60.51 56.47 7.59
N PRO A 351 60.94 56.61 8.86
CA PRO A 351 60.11 56.32 10.02
C PRO A 351 58.88 57.24 10.09
N ALA A 352 57.72 56.63 10.34
CA ALA A 352 56.44 57.33 10.50
C ALA A 352 56.45 58.26 11.75
N PRO A 353 55.79 59.43 11.69
CA PRO A 353 55.64 60.32 12.84
C PRO A 353 54.81 59.67 13.96
N PRO A 354 55.05 60.06 15.23
CA PRO A 354 54.36 59.47 16.38
C PRO A 354 52.85 59.78 16.37
N PRO A 355 52.02 58.86 16.90
CA PRO A 355 50.57 59.02 16.94
C PRO A 355 50.15 60.18 17.87
N PRO A 356 49.05 60.91 17.54
CA PRO A 356 48.51 61.95 18.40
C PRO A 356 47.98 61.38 19.73
N PRO A 357 48.03 62.15 20.83
CA PRO A 357 47.59 61.69 22.14
C PRO A 357 46.07 61.44 22.18
N PRO A 358 45.60 60.48 22.99
CA PRO A 358 44.19 60.14 23.11
C PRO A 358 43.37 61.29 23.72
N PRO A 359 42.11 61.48 23.30
CA PRO A 359 41.20 62.46 23.89
C PRO A 359 40.84 62.11 25.34
N PRO A 360 40.59 63.12 26.20
CA PRO A 360 40.29 62.91 27.61
C PRO A 360 38.92 62.24 27.82
N PRO A 361 38.74 61.48 28.93
CA PRO A 361 37.48 60.82 29.26
C PRO A 361 36.35 61.82 29.53
N PRO A 362 35.10 61.53 29.12
CA PRO A 362 33.94 62.34 29.47
C PRO A 362 33.74 62.37 30.98
N GLN A 363 33.68 63.58 31.54
CA GLN A 363 33.32 63.82 32.93
C GLN A 363 31.82 63.60 33.15
N ASP A 364 31.48 62.95 34.24
CA ASP A 364 30.14 62.85 34.78
C ASP A 364 29.50 64.24 34.91
N SER A 365 28.26 64.37 34.45
CA SER A 365 27.37 65.44 34.87
C SER A 365 26.03 64.84 35.21
N ALA A 366 25.72 65.00 36.48
CA ALA A 366 24.54 64.55 37.17
C ALA A 366 23.30 65.34 36.72
N SER A 367 22.15 64.69 36.93
CA SER A 367 20.98 65.29 37.57
C SER A 367 20.29 66.48 36.88
N GLU A 368 19.28 66.19 36.05
CA GLU A 368 18.12 67.09 35.93
C GLU A 368 16.80 66.30 35.73
N LYS A 369 16.00 66.29 36.80
CA LYS A 369 14.51 66.21 36.84
C LYS A 369 13.93 67.46 36.12
N PRO A 370 12.62 67.68 35.89
CA PRO A 370 11.35 66.90 35.89
C PRO A 370 10.56 67.18 34.54
N PRO A 371 9.21 67.22 34.38
CA PRO A 371 8.07 66.85 35.25
C PRO A 371 6.96 65.99 34.62
N LEU A 372 6.05 65.59 35.51
CA LEU A 372 4.74 64.98 35.28
C LEU A 372 3.83 65.80 34.34
N LYS A 373 3.10 65.07 33.49
CA LYS A 373 1.79 65.41 32.91
C LYS A 373 1.12 64.06 32.63
N GLY A 374 0.12 63.59 33.39
CA GLY A 374 -1.25 64.09 33.46
C GLY A 374 -2.16 63.02 32.81
N PRO A 375 -3.18 62.47 33.48
CA PRO A 375 -3.99 61.37 32.95
C PRO A 375 -5.19 61.92 32.17
N GLU A 376 -5.40 61.42 30.94
CA GLU A 376 -6.68 61.56 30.25
C GLU A 376 -7.20 60.16 29.92
N GLY A 377 -8.43 59.91 30.36
CA GLY A 377 -9.19 58.71 30.09
C GLY A 377 -9.98 58.80 28.78
N GLY A 378 -10.55 57.65 28.43
CA GLY A 378 -11.54 57.42 27.38
C GLY A 378 -11.64 55.91 27.25
N SER A 379 -12.59 55.23 27.90
CA SER A 379 -14.03 55.18 27.59
C SER A 379 -14.28 54.79 26.13
N GLY A 380 -14.83 53.61 25.93
CA GLY A 380 -15.27 53.10 24.64
C GLY A 380 -15.51 51.60 24.64
N ASP A 381 -16.62 51.17 25.22
CA ASP A 381 -17.21 49.84 25.05
C ASP A 381 -17.68 49.62 23.59
N ALA A 382 -17.45 48.42 23.06
CA ALA A 382 -18.37 47.61 22.24
C ALA A 382 -17.66 46.33 21.77
#